data_AF-A0A376VQS1-F1
#
_entry.id   AF-A0A376VQS1-F1
#
_cell.length_a   1.000
_cell.length_b   1.000
_cell.length_c   1.000
_cell.angle_alpha   90.00
_cell.angle_beta   90.00
_cell.angle_gamma   90.00
#
_symmetry.space_group_name_H-M   'P 1'
#
loop_
_entity.id
_entity.type
_entity.pdbx_description
1 polymer ?
#
loop_
_entity_poly.entity_id
_entity_poly.type
_entity_poly.pdbx_seq_one_letter_code
_entity_poly.pdbx_strand_id
1 'polypeptide(L)'
;MWFISTCVTSARKKLHERLPFICELAKAYVGVDPVKEPIPVRPTAHYTMGGIETDQNCETRIKGLFAVGECSSVGLHGANRLGSNSLAELVVFGRLAGEQATERAATAGNGNEAAIEAQAAGVEQRLKDLVNQDGGEKLGEDPRRNGPGYGRRLRYLPYAGTDAENHRQAG
;
A
#
# COMPACT_ATOMS: atom_id res chain seq x y z
N MET A 1 11.44 23.82 8.31
CA MET A 1 12.12 22.71 9.01
C MET A 1 11.48 22.60 10.37
N TRP A 2 10.82 21.47 10.68
CA TRP A 2 10.21 21.26 12.00
C TRP A 2 11.19 20.51 12.89
N PHE A 3 11.15 20.72 14.19
CA PHE A 3 12.04 20.08 15.16
C PHE A 3 11.24 19.37 16.24
N ILE A 4 11.66 18.17 16.67
CA ILE A 4 11.06 17.51 17.84
C ILE A 4 11.64 18.16 19.11
N SER A 5 10.98 19.19 19.62
CA SER A 5 11.40 19.94 20.82
C SER A 5 11.32 19.11 22.11
N THR A 6 10.37 18.18 22.20
CA THR A 6 10.08 17.37 23.39
C THR A 6 11.20 16.40 23.81
N CYS A 7 12.11 16.05 22.89
CA CYS A 7 13.27 15.24 23.21
C CYS A 7 14.26 16.00 24.09
N VAL A 8 14.53 17.28 23.81
CA VAL A 8 15.52 18.08 24.54
C VAL A 8 15.08 18.40 25.97
N THR A 9 13.77 18.50 26.21
CA THR A 9 13.21 18.73 27.55
C THR A 9 13.13 17.47 28.41
N SER A 10 13.37 16.29 27.83
CA SER A 10 13.29 15.00 28.54
C SER A 10 14.62 14.65 29.21
N ALA A 11 14.56 14.19 30.47
CA ALA A 11 15.78 13.80 31.20
C ALA A 11 16.55 12.71 30.44
N ARG A 12 17.87 12.90 30.24
CA ARG A 12 18.80 11.98 29.55
C ARG A 12 18.53 10.50 29.85
N LYS A 13 18.34 10.17 31.14
CA LYS A 13 18.06 8.81 31.61
C LYS A 13 16.80 8.21 30.94
N LYS A 14 15.71 8.98 30.85
CA LYS A 14 14.46 8.54 30.21
C LYS A 14 14.61 8.32 28.71
N LEU A 15 15.40 9.14 28.03
CA LEU A 15 15.66 9.00 26.59
C LEU A 15 16.42 7.71 26.28
N HIS A 16 17.50 7.45 27.02
CA HIS A 16 18.27 6.22 26.83
C HIS A 16 17.52 4.97 27.29
N GLU A 17 16.59 5.09 28.23
CA GLU A 17 15.74 3.97 28.68
C GLU A 17 14.62 3.65 27.67
N ARG A 18 13.93 4.67 27.13
CA ARG A 18 12.71 4.47 26.32
C ARG A 18 12.94 4.55 24.81
N LEU A 19 13.90 5.35 24.36
CA LEU A 19 14.15 5.64 22.94
C LEU A 19 15.64 5.44 22.56
N PRO A 20 16.32 4.36 23.01
CA PRO A 20 17.75 4.17 22.75
C PRO A 20 18.06 4.16 21.25
N PHE A 21 17.24 3.44 20.48
CA PHE A 21 17.44 3.30 19.03
C PHE A 21 17.29 4.62 18.28
N ILE A 22 16.35 5.49 18.67
CA ILE A 22 16.21 6.83 18.06
C ILE A 22 17.44 7.68 18.36
N CYS A 23 18.01 7.58 19.57
CA CYS A 23 19.21 8.31 19.95
C CYS A 23 20.43 7.89 19.14
N GLU A 24 20.57 6.58 18.88
CA GLU A 24 21.65 6.04 18.04
C GLU A 24 21.50 6.48 16.59
N LEU A 25 20.29 6.35 16.01
CA LEU A 25 20.03 6.74 14.63
C LEU A 25 20.25 8.24 14.38
N ALA A 26 19.81 9.11 15.31
CA ALA A 26 20.01 10.55 15.19
C ALA A 26 21.48 10.93 15.16
N LYS A 27 22.31 10.29 16.00
CA LYS A 27 23.76 10.51 16.02
C LYS A 27 24.43 9.98 14.77
N ALA A 28 24.07 8.76 14.35
CA ALA A 28 24.72 8.09 13.23
C ALA A 28 24.39 8.72 11.87
N TYR A 29 23.13 9.11 11.63
CA TYR A 29 22.66 9.52 10.31
C TYR A 29 22.46 11.03 10.17
N VAL A 30 22.25 11.75 11.27
CA VAL A 30 21.98 13.20 11.26
C VAL A 30 23.08 13.99 11.98
N GLY A 31 23.94 13.31 12.76
CA GLY A 31 25.01 13.95 13.52
C GLY A 31 24.52 14.73 14.76
N VAL A 32 23.27 14.50 15.18
CA VAL A 32 22.58 15.26 16.24
C VAL A 32 22.46 14.39 17.49
N ASP A 33 22.79 14.93 18.68
CA ASP A 33 22.51 14.28 19.97
C ASP A 33 21.13 14.74 20.50
N PRO A 34 20.08 13.88 20.49
CA PRO A 34 18.72 14.28 20.87
C PRO A 34 18.58 14.71 22.33
N VAL A 35 19.60 14.42 23.16
CA VAL A 35 19.67 14.88 24.55
C VAL A 35 20.08 16.35 24.66
N LYS A 36 20.78 16.88 23.65
CA LYS A 36 21.37 18.23 23.67
C LYS A 36 20.66 19.19 22.73
N GLU A 37 20.21 18.69 21.59
CA GLU A 37 19.65 19.52 20.52
C GLU A 37 18.50 18.80 19.80
N PRO A 38 17.53 19.55 19.23
CA PRO A 38 16.36 18.95 18.59
C PRO A 38 16.68 18.23 17.28
N ILE A 39 16.03 17.09 17.02
CA ILE A 39 16.15 16.37 15.74
C ILE A 39 15.36 17.12 14.63
N PRO A 40 15.97 17.43 13.48
CA PRO A 40 15.26 18.02 12.34
C PRO A 40 14.35 16.99 11.68
N VAL A 41 13.07 17.34 11.46
CA VAL A 41 12.06 16.47 10.85
C VAL A 41 11.30 17.15 9.71
N ARG A 42 10.80 16.31 8.80
CA ARG A 42 9.98 16.70 7.65
C ARG A 42 8.90 15.64 7.37
N PRO A 43 7.73 16.02 6.83
CA PRO A 43 6.73 15.06 6.38
C PRO A 43 7.29 14.12 5.31
N THR A 44 6.88 12.85 5.35
CA THR A 44 7.19 11.84 4.33
C THR A 44 5.97 10.94 4.12
N ALA A 45 5.87 10.33 2.94
CA ALA A 45 4.94 9.22 2.74
C ALA A 45 5.29 8.10 3.73
N HIS A 46 4.27 7.56 4.40
CA HIS A 46 4.46 6.61 5.50
C HIS A 46 3.51 5.41 5.47
N TYR A 47 2.26 5.61 5.02
CA TYR A 47 1.26 4.55 4.97
C TYR A 47 0.32 4.76 3.78
N THR A 48 -0.12 3.65 3.19
CA THR A 48 -1.13 3.64 2.12
C THR A 48 -2.48 3.23 2.70
N MET A 49 -3.45 4.15 2.70
CA MET A 49 -4.80 3.89 3.23
C MET A 49 -5.70 3.17 2.21
N GLY A 50 -5.43 3.35 0.92
CA GLY A 50 -6.09 2.63 -0.16
C GLY A 50 -5.48 1.25 -0.37
N GLY A 51 -5.92 0.55 -1.40
CA GLY A 51 -5.41 -0.77 -1.71
C GLY A 51 -6.40 -1.56 -2.54
N ILE A 52 -6.26 -2.87 -2.52
CA ILE A 52 -7.19 -3.82 -3.12
C ILE A 52 -8.47 -3.80 -2.30
N GLU A 53 -9.58 -3.43 -2.93
CA GLU A 53 -10.91 -3.45 -2.30
C GLU A 53 -11.26 -4.88 -1.86
N THR A 54 -11.63 -5.02 -0.59
CA THR A 54 -12.10 -6.28 0.00
C THR A 54 -13.44 -6.10 0.69
N ASP A 55 -14.19 -7.19 0.77
CA ASP A 55 -15.39 -7.24 1.61
C ASP A 55 -15.03 -7.44 3.10
N GLN A 56 -16.05 -7.57 3.95
CA GLN A 56 -15.90 -7.76 5.39
C GLN A 56 -15.19 -9.07 5.76
N ASN A 57 -15.10 -10.03 4.82
CA ASN A 57 -14.42 -11.32 4.96
C ASN A 57 -13.00 -11.30 4.38
N CYS A 58 -12.50 -10.11 4.00
CA CYS A 58 -11.21 -9.91 3.33
C CYS A 58 -11.12 -10.53 1.92
N GLU A 59 -12.25 -10.95 1.32
CA GLU A 59 -12.27 -11.47 -0.04
C GLU A 59 -12.35 -10.30 -1.02
N THR A 60 -11.56 -10.37 -2.08
CA THR A 60 -11.60 -9.38 -3.15
C THR A 60 -12.82 -9.63 -4.07
N ARG A 61 -12.99 -8.78 -5.08
CA ARG A 61 -13.96 -9.03 -6.15
C ARG A 61 -13.66 -10.30 -6.94
N ILE A 62 -12.41 -10.77 -6.93
CA ILE A 62 -12.01 -12.06 -7.47
C ILE A 62 -12.23 -13.11 -6.39
N LYS A 63 -13.13 -14.05 -6.68
CA LYS A 63 -13.49 -15.11 -5.76
C LYS A 63 -12.32 -16.05 -5.47
N GLY A 64 -12.09 -16.33 -4.20
CA GLY A 64 -10.93 -17.11 -3.73
C GLY A 64 -9.63 -16.31 -3.59
N LEU A 65 -9.60 -15.02 -3.99
CA LEU A 65 -8.47 -14.13 -3.77
C LEU A 65 -8.76 -13.24 -2.55
N PHE A 66 -7.85 -13.28 -1.57
CA PHE A 66 -7.94 -12.51 -0.34
C PHE A 66 -6.79 -11.49 -0.27
N ALA A 67 -7.04 -10.33 0.35
CA ALA A 67 -6.03 -9.31 0.57
C ALA A 67 -6.16 -8.73 1.99
N VAL A 68 -5.03 -8.52 2.67
CA VAL A 68 -4.99 -8.04 4.06
C VAL A 68 -3.79 -7.12 4.31
N GLY A 69 -3.90 -6.23 5.30
CA GLY A 69 -2.86 -5.29 5.67
C GLY A 69 -2.79 -4.08 4.74
N GLU A 70 -1.62 -3.45 4.65
CA GLU A 70 -1.43 -2.17 3.91
C GLU A 70 -1.75 -2.26 2.41
N CYS A 71 -1.71 -3.46 1.81
CA CYS A 71 -2.10 -3.63 0.40
C CYS A 71 -3.62 -3.66 0.18
N SER A 72 -4.42 -3.76 1.24
CA SER A 72 -5.88 -3.94 1.20
C SER A 72 -6.63 -2.67 1.60
N SER A 73 -7.85 -2.56 1.11
CA SER A 73 -8.80 -1.53 1.51
C SER A 73 -10.08 -2.19 2.00
N VAL A 74 -10.10 -2.49 3.30
CA VAL A 74 -11.26 -3.05 4.02
C VAL A 74 -12.21 -1.96 4.54
N GLY A 75 -11.90 -0.68 4.26
CA GLY A 75 -12.69 0.48 4.68
C GLY A 75 -12.45 0.97 6.12
N LEU A 76 -11.60 0.29 6.91
CA LEU A 76 -11.36 0.63 8.33
C LEU A 76 -10.82 2.05 8.53
N HIS A 77 -9.87 2.48 7.69
CA HIS A 77 -9.16 3.76 7.89
C HIS A 77 -9.84 4.97 7.27
N GLY A 78 -10.85 4.78 6.42
CA GLY A 78 -11.45 5.86 5.64
C GLY A 78 -10.39 6.70 4.92
N ALA A 79 -10.45 8.02 5.12
CA ALA A 79 -9.50 8.96 4.51
C ALA A 79 -8.19 9.16 5.31
N ASN A 80 -8.12 8.70 6.56
CA ASN A 80 -6.95 8.92 7.40
C ASN A 80 -6.82 7.84 8.49
N ARG A 81 -5.68 7.15 8.48
CA ARG A 81 -5.36 6.11 9.45
C ARG A 81 -5.01 6.71 10.82
N LEU A 82 -5.57 6.15 11.89
CA LEU A 82 -5.12 6.45 13.26
C LEU A 82 -3.79 5.72 13.56
N GLY A 83 -2.90 6.38 14.32
CA GLY A 83 -1.62 5.81 14.75
C GLY A 83 -1.81 4.46 15.46
N SER A 84 -0.83 3.56 15.31
CA SER A 84 -0.81 2.23 15.94
C SER A 84 -1.84 1.20 15.47
N ASN A 85 -2.78 1.57 14.59
CA ASN A 85 -3.82 0.63 14.15
C ASN A 85 -3.42 -0.37 13.04
N SER A 86 -2.37 -0.13 12.23
CA SER A 86 -2.05 -1.02 11.10
C SER A 86 -1.57 -2.40 11.50
N LEU A 87 -0.82 -2.52 12.60
CA LEU A 87 -0.36 -3.83 13.06
C LEU A 87 -1.53 -4.64 13.63
N ALA A 88 -2.41 -3.98 14.38
CA ALA A 88 -3.63 -4.59 14.89
C ALA A 88 -4.54 -5.04 13.73
N GLU A 89 -4.74 -4.17 12.74
CA GLU A 89 -5.46 -4.49 11.50
C GLU A 89 -4.88 -5.73 10.83
N LEU A 90 -3.57 -5.74 10.56
CA LEU A 90 -2.90 -6.86 9.89
C LEU A 90 -3.12 -8.19 10.64
N VAL A 91 -2.98 -8.19 11.97
CA VAL A 91 -3.12 -9.42 12.77
C VAL A 91 -4.57 -9.89 12.81
N VAL A 92 -5.53 -8.99 13.01
CA VAL A 92 -6.95 -9.33 13.10
C VAL A 92 -7.50 -9.82 11.77
N PHE A 93 -7.32 -9.03 10.71
CA PHE A 93 -7.81 -9.40 9.38
C PHE A 93 -7.00 -10.51 8.74
N GLY A 94 -5.70 -10.63 9.07
CA GLY A 94 -4.88 -11.77 8.64
C GLY A 94 -5.42 -13.09 9.18
N ARG A 95 -5.85 -13.12 10.44
CA ARG A 95 -6.53 -14.30 11.00
C ARG A 95 -7.85 -14.57 10.30
N LEU A 96 -8.71 -13.56 10.17
CA LEU A 96 -10.02 -13.69 9.52
C LEU A 96 -9.88 -14.22 8.08
N ALA A 97 -9.01 -13.60 7.28
CA ALA A 97 -8.76 -14.04 5.91
C ALA A 97 -8.23 -15.48 5.84
N GLY A 98 -7.39 -15.89 6.80
CA GLY A 98 -6.90 -17.27 6.88
C GLY A 98 -8.01 -18.28 7.16
N GLU A 99 -8.92 -17.97 8.09
CA GLU A 99 -10.10 -18.79 8.39
C GLU A 99 -11.01 -18.88 7.14
N GLN A 100 -11.33 -17.75 6.50
CA GLN A 100 -12.17 -17.70 5.29
C GLN A 100 -11.53 -18.41 4.08
N ALA A 101 -10.21 -18.25 3.89
CA ALA A 101 -9.49 -18.91 2.81
C ALA A 101 -9.47 -20.44 2.99
N THR A 102 -9.38 -20.91 4.24
CA THR A 102 -9.43 -22.34 4.56
C THR A 102 -10.80 -22.93 4.21
N GLU A 103 -11.88 -22.28 4.62
CA GLU A 103 -13.25 -22.69 4.27
C GLU A 103 -13.47 -22.69 2.74
N ARG A 104 -12.93 -21.68 2.05
CA ARG A 104 -13.03 -21.60 0.59
C ARG A 104 -12.26 -22.70 -0.10
N ALA A 105 -11.05 -23.02 0.37
CA ALA A 105 -10.23 -24.09 -0.19
C ALA A 105 -10.90 -25.47 -0.02
N ALA A 106 -11.60 -25.70 1.09
CA ALA A 106 -12.34 -26.95 1.33
C ALA A 106 -13.49 -27.20 0.35
N THR A 107 -14.01 -26.16 -0.30
CA THR A 107 -15.13 -26.23 -1.25
C THR A 107 -14.73 -25.93 -2.69
N ALA A 108 -13.47 -25.55 -2.92
CA ALA A 108 -12.97 -25.22 -4.24
C ALA A 108 -12.83 -26.49 -5.10
N GLY A 109 -13.30 -26.43 -6.33
CA GLY A 109 -13.03 -27.45 -7.33
C GLY A 109 -11.61 -27.36 -7.89
N ASN A 110 -11.18 -28.38 -8.63
CA ASN A 110 -9.90 -28.35 -9.33
C ASN A 110 -9.90 -27.26 -10.41
N GLY A 111 -8.85 -26.45 -10.43
CA GLY A 111 -8.62 -25.48 -11.50
C GLY A 111 -8.29 -26.17 -12.83
N ASN A 112 -8.55 -25.48 -13.94
CA ASN A 112 -8.04 -25.90 -15.24
C ASN A 112 -6.61 -25.39 -15.40
N GLU A 113 -5.65 -26.24 -15.06
CA GLU A 113 -4.21 -25.92 -15.08
C GLU A 113 -3.73 -25.40 -16.44
N ALA A 114 -4.18 -26.02 -17.53
CA ALA A 114 -3.83 -25.57 -18.88
C ALA A 114 -4.36 -24.15 -19.20
N ALA A 115 -5.58 -23.83 -18.74
CA ALA A 115 -6.13 -22.49 -18.90
C ALA A 115 -5.37 -21.44 -18.05
N ILE A 116 -4.99 -21.81 -16.83
CA ILE A 116 -4.20 -20.95 -15.94
C ILE A 116 -2.83 -20.65 -16.56
N GLU A 117 -2.15 -21.68 -17.07
CA GLU A 117 -0.83 -21.54 -17.71
C GLU A 117 -0.89 -20.63 -18.95
N ALA A 118 -1.91 -20.83 -19.79
CA ALA A 118 -2.12 -19.98 -20.97
C ALA A 118 -2.36 -18.51 -20.60
N GLN A 119 -3.14 -18.25 -19.54
CA GLN A 119 -3.37 -16.89 -19.03
C GLN A 119 -2.09 -16.28 -18.45
N ALA A 120 -1.32 -17.05 -17.68
CA ALA A 120 -0.06 -16.62 -17.10
C ALA A 120 0.96 -16.22 -18.19
N ALA A 121 1.12 -17.06 -19.21
CA ALA A 121 1.98 -16.76 -20.36
C ALA A 121 1.54 -15.48 -21.11
N GLY A 122 0.22 -15.28 -21.27
CA GLY A 122 -0.31 -14.06 -21.89
C GLY A 122 -0.04 -12.80 -21.08
N VAL A 123 -0.13 -12.87 -19.74
CA VAL A 123 0.22 -11.75 -18.84
C VAL A 123 1.72 -11.49 -18.87
N GLU A 124 2.55 -12.52 -18.81
CA GLU A 124 4.00 -12.39 -18.85
C GLU A 124 4.45 -11.72 -20.16
N GLN A 125 3.89 -12.15 -21.30
CA GLN A 125 4.18 -11.53 -22.58
C GLN A 125 3.80 -10.05 -22.59
N ARG A 126 2.59 -9.70 -22.10
CA ARG A 126 2.14 -8.30 -22.01
C ARG A 126 3.09 -7.45 -21.15
N LEU A 127 3.60 -7.99 -20.04
CA LEU A 127 4.56 -7.29 -19.19
C LEU A 127 5.90 -7.10 -19.91
N LYS A 128 6.40 -8.12 -20.62
CA LYS A 128 7.61 -8.03 -21.44
C LYS A 128 7.45 -6.97 -22.53
N ASP A 129 6.31 -6.94 -23.21
CA ASP A 129 6.01 -5.95 -24.23
C ASP A 129 5.98 -4.53 -23.64
N LEU A 130 5.40 -4.34 -22.46
CA LEU A 130 5.42 -3.04 -21.76
C LEU A 130 6.84 -2.61 -21.35
N VAL A 131 7.65 -3.53 -20.85
CA VAL A 131 9.03 -3.24 -20.43
C VAL A 131 9.92 -2.89 -21.63
N ASN A 132 9.68 -3.55 -22.76
CA ASN A 132 10.48 -3.41 -23.98
C ASN A 132 9.91 -2.35 -24.95
N GLN A 133 8.88 -1.59 -24.55
CA GLN A 133 8.32 -0.53 -25.38
C GLN A 133 9.28 0.66 -25.49
N ASP A 134 9.65 1.00 -26.73
CA ASP A 134 10.34 2.25 -27.03
C ASP A 134 9.33 3.42 -27.12
N GLY A 135 9.45 4.39 -26.22
CA GLY A 135 8.63 5.60 -26.20
C GLY A 135 9.16 6.65 -25.23
N GLY A 136 9.09 7.92 -25.61
CA GLY A 136 9.40 9.03 -24.71
C GLY A 136 8.31 9.23 -23.65
N GLU A 137 8.70 9.63 -22.44
CA GLU A 137 7.74 9.95 -21.37
C GLU A 137 6.91 11.19 -21.76
N LYS A 138 5.64 11.01 -22.10
CA LYS A 138 4.69 12.12 -22.23
C LYS A 138 3.93 12.30 -20.92
N LEU A 139 4.29 13.34 -20.17
CA LEU A 139 3.47 13.86 -19.08
C LEU A 139 2.20 14.47 -19.68
N GLY A 140 1.10 13.72 -19.74
CA GLY A 140 -0.18 14.26 -20.22
C GLY A 140 -0.64 15.44 -19.35
N GLU A 141 -1.09 16.52 -19.99
CA GLU A 141 -1.71 17.66 -19.32
C GLU A 141 -3.12 17.29 -18.80
N ASP A 142 -3.50 17.83 -17.64
CA ASP A 142 -4.83 17.66 -17.03
C ASP A 142 -5.56 19.00 -17.14
N PRO A 143 -6.65 19.10 -17.93
CA PRO A 143 -7.39 20.36 -18.11
C PRO A 143 -8.03 20.92 -16.83
N ARG A 144 -8.01 20.17 -15.72
CA ARG A 144 -8.63 20.56 -14.44
C ARG A 144 -7.62 20.97 -13.35
N ARG A 145 -6.32 21.07 -13.66
CA ARG A 145 -5.25 21.33 -12.69
C ARG A 145 -4.74 22.78 -12.74
N ASN A 146 -5.51 23.72 -12.20
CA ASN A 146 -4.99 25.05 -11.83
C ASN A 146 -4.66 25.07 -10.33
N GLY A 147 -3.44 24.65 -9.96
CA GLY A 147 -2.91 24.75 -8.60
C GLY A 147 -1.42 24.48 -8.56
N PRO A 148 -0.60 25.32 -7.89
CA PRO A 148 0.85 25.22 -7.99
C PRO A 148 1.37 24.08 -7.11
N GLY A 149 1.98 23.09 -7.77
CA GLY A 149 3.02 22.26 -7.17
C GLY A 149 2.56 20.98 -6.47
N TYR A 150 2.26 19.92 -7.22
CA TYR A 150 2.57 18.54 -6.81
C TYR A 150 2.78 17.68 -8.06
N GLY A 151 4.06 17.55 -8.46
CA GLY A 151 4.50 16.78 -9.61
C GLY A 151 4.85 15.34 -9.24
N ARG A 152 4.09 14.39 -9.80
CA ARG A 152 4.53 13.17 -10.51
C ARG A 152 3.30 12.36 -10.89
N ARG A 153 2.95 12.34 -12.18
CA ARG A 153 1.86 11.53 -12.74
C ARG A 153 2.42 10.13 -13.01
N LEU A 154 1.92 9.10 -12.34
CA LEU A 154 2.18 7.70 -12.71
C LEU A 154 1.60 7.44 -14.11
N ARG A 155 2.33 6.69 -14.95
CA ARG A 155 1.83 6.20 -16.25
C ARG A 155 0.50 5.49 -16.01
N TYR A 156 -0.58 5.98 -16.63
CA TYR A 156 -1.85 5.29 -16.61
C TYR A 156 -1.71 4.03 -17.46
N LEU A 157 -1.76 2.85 -16.83
CA LEU A 157 -1.86 1.57 -17.52
C LEU A 157 -3.25 1.51 -18.15
N PRO A 158 -3.39 1.36 -19.48
CA PRO A 158 -4.69 1.03 -20.04
C PRO A 158 -5.06 -0.39 -19.57
N TYR A 159 -6.05 -0.50 -18.71
CA TYR A 159 -6.74 -1.76 -18.47
C TYR A 159 -7.52 -2.08 -19.74
N ALA A 160 -6.97 -2.94 -20.61
CA ALA A 160 -7.69 -3.50 -21.74
C ALA A 160 -8.73 -4.49 -21.21
N GLY A 161 -9.86 -3.97 -20.75
CA GLY A 161 -11.04 -4.76 -20.43
C GLY A 161 -11.74 -5.14 -21.72
N THR A 162 -11.37 -6.27 -22.32
CA THR A 162 -12.39 -7.09 -22.98
C THR A 162 -13.25 -7.68 -21.86
N ASP A 163 -14.58 -7.53 -21.94
CA ASP A 163 -15.62 -8.27 -21.19
C ASP A 163 -16.62 -7.42 -20.37
N ALA A 164 -16.45 -6.09 -20.27
CA ALA A 164 -17.39 -5.24 -19.51
C ALA A 164 -18.63 -4.76 -20.31
N GLU A 165 -18.74 -5.08 -21.61
CA GLU A 165 -19.85 -4.64 -22.47
C GLU A 165 -21.00 -5.64 -22.61
N ASN A 166 -20.82 -6.92 -22.24
CA ASN A 166 -21.87 -7.95 -22.43
C ASN A 166 -22.86 -8.12 -21.26
N HIS A 167 -22.69 -7.43 -20.13
CA HIS A 167 -23.56 -7.60 -18.96
C HIS A 167 -24.52 -6.42 -18.69
N ARG A 168 -24.68 -5.48 -19.62
CA ARG A 168 -25.67 -4.39 -19.51
C ARG A 168 -27.00 -4.62 -20.25
N GLN A 169 -27.27 -5.85 -20.71
CA GLN A 169 -28.54 -6.20 -21.39
C GLN A 169 -29.29 -7.40 -20.78
N ALA A 170 -29.04 -7.77 -19.53
CA ALA A 170 -29.89 -8.72 -18.81
C ALA A 170 -30.08 -8.25 -17.36
N GLY A 171 -31.25 -7.66 -17.08
CA GLY A 171 -31.65 -7.14 -15.77
C GLY A 171 -32.46 -5.87 -15.90
#